data_AF-A0A5B2VPQ0-F1
#
_entry.id   AF-A0A5B2VPQ0-F1
#
_cell.length_a   1.000
_cell.length_b   1.000
_cell.length_c   1.000
_cell.angle_alpha   90.00
_cell.angle_beta   90.00
_cell.angle_gamma   90.00
#
_symmetry.space_group_name_H-M   'P 1'
#
loop_
_entity.id
_entity.type
_entity.pdbx_description
1 polymer ?
#
loop_
_entity_poly.entity_id
_entity_poly.type
_entity_poly.pdbx_seq_one_letter_code
_entity_poly.pdbx_strand_id
1 'polypeptide(L)'
;MKVGKSHKWYYDKGEWHETKITPDLWEIAYAVTKRRAGKAPPGSGVPVGTAYHWYIFAHQNVRKLNADDYTTSMTGLKFKLAHKRADSEKWSVSAHTQRKHLVAFLQELIKQLEQEPIPVEFDYNGKTYKGEAIPITQTCLDGVCTKLDVILNDEPTGIIRYLKSGWKIDNTPDKKFVQAIGQSILQWYNKK
;
A
#
# COMPACT_ATOMS: atom_id res chain seq x y z
N MET A 1 -1.41 6.40 -16.08
CA MET A 1 -0.11 6.45 -15.36
C MET A 1 0.66 5.21 -15.73
N LYS A 2 1.93 5.34 -16.11
CA LYS A 2 2.79 4.17 -16.36
C LYS A 2 3.05 3.42 -15.04
N VAL A 3 3.15 2.10 -15.10
CA VAL A 3 3.52 1.26 -13.94
C VAL A 3 4.87 1.75 -13.37
N GLY A 4 4.98 1.78 -12.05
CA GLY A 4 6.18 2.26 -11.33
C GLY A 4 6.27 3.77 -11.11
N LYS A 5 5.37 4.59 -11.68
CA LYS A 5 5.27 6.02 -11.37
C LYS A 5 4.38 6.27 -10.15
N SER A 6 4.69 7.33 -9.41
CA SER A 6 3.96 7.74 -8.20
C SER A 6 3.25 9.09 -8.37
N HIS A 7 2.18 9.29 -7.62
CA HIS A 7 1.57 10.60 -7.42
C HIS A 7 1.65 10.97 -5.95
N LYS A 8 1.84 12.26 -5.66
CA LYS A 8 1.66 12.84 -4.33
C LYS A 8 0.41 13.71 -4.33
N TRP A 9 -0.44 13.52 -3.32
CA TRP A 9 -1.69 14.26 -3.13
C TRP A 9 -1.69 14.90 -1.75
N TYR A 10 -2.26 16.08 -1.64
CA TYR A 10 -2.61 16.73 -0.38
C TYR A 10 -4.12 16.70 -0.24
N TYR A 11 -4.61 16.15 0.86
CA TYR A 11 -6.02 16.12 1.20
C TYR A 11 -6.33 17.37 2.04
N ASP A 12 -7.50 17.98 1.84
CA ASP A 12 -7.92 19.05 2.77
C ASP A 12 -8.21 18.45 4.15
N LYS A 13 -8.60 19.32 5.09
CA LYS A 13 -9.18 18.86 6.35
C LYS A 13 -10.46 18.08 6.04
N GLY A 14 -10.41 16.77 6.23
CA GLY A 14 -11.55 15.86 6.12
C GLY A 14 -12.03 15.43 7.49
N GLU A 15 -13.26 14.94 7.56
CA GLU A 15 -13.82 14.34 8.77
C GLU A 15 -13.70 12.82 8.69
N TRP A 16 -13.19 12.23 9.77
CA TRP A 16 -13.17 10.78 9.97
C TRP A 16 -14.29 10.43 10.94
N HIS A 17 -15.24 9.64 10.47
CA HIS A 17 -16.33 9.11 11.27
C HIS A 17 -16.16 7.59 11.36
N GLU A 18 -16.26 7.05 12.57
CA GLU A 18 -16.22 5.61 12.78
C GLU A 18 -17.27 5.17 13.80
N THR A 19 -17.83 3.98 13.58
CA THR A 19 -18.84 3.38 14.44
C THR A 19 -18.47 1.95 14.73
N LYS A 20 -18.43 1.57 16.01
CA LYS A 20 -18.18 0.19 16.40
C LYS A 20 -19.37 -0.68 16.02
N ILE A 21 -19.17 -1.65 15.13
CA ILE A 21 -20.22 -2.59 14.70
C ILE A 21 -20.18 -3.85 15.57
N THR A 22 -18.99 -4.38 15.85
CA THR A 22 -18.77 -5.55 16.72
C THR A 22 -17.54 -5.31 17.61
N PRO A 23 -17.21 -6.18 18.59
CA PRO A 23 -16.02 -6.02 19.43
C PRO A 23 -14.74 -5.70 18.65
N ASP A 24 -14.56 -6.32 17.48
CA ASP A 24 -13.35 -6.25 16.65
C ASP A 24 -13.60 -5.65 15.25
N LEU A 25 -14.78 -5.08 15.00
CA LEU A 25 -15.13 -4.50 13.69
C LEU A 25 -15.72 -3.09 13.84
N TRP A 26 -15.19 -2.17 13.06
CA TRP A 26 -15.64 -0.78 12.97
C TRP A 26 -16.00 -0.43 11.53
N GLU A 27 -17.10 0.29 11.36
CA GLU A 27 -17.41 1.00 10.12
C GLU A 27 -16.62 2.30 10.11
N ILE A 28 -16.07 2.69 8.96
CA ILE A 28 -15.37 3.96 8.79
C ILE A 28 -15.91 4.72 7.57
N ALA A 29 -15.97 6.04 7.69
CA ALA A 29 -16.30 6.96 6.61
C ALA A 29 -15.34 8.17 6.64
N TYR A 30 -14.76 8.48 5.47
CA TYR A 30 -13.87 9.62 5.30
C TYR A 30 -14.12 10.28 3.93
N ALA A 31 -14.41 11.57 3.92
CA ALA A 31 -14.71 12.31 2.70
C ALA A 31 -14.03 13.68 2.70
N VAL A 32 -13.32 13.99 1.61
CA VAL A 32 -12.66 15.29 1.43
C VAL A 32 -12.22 15.50 -0.02
N THR A 33 -11.99 16.76 -0.40
CA THR A 33 -11.30 17.10 -1.65
C THR A 33 -9.79 16.87 -1.54
N LYS A 34 -9.16 16.39 -2.61
CA LYS A 34 -7.71 16.21 -2.72
C LYS A 34 -7.12 16.97 -3.90
N ARG A 35 -5.91 17.49 -3.71
CA ARG A 35 -5.14 18.27 -4.71
C ARG A 35 -3.83 17.57 -5.05
N ARG A 36 -3.40 17.67 -6.31
CA ARG A 36 -2.06 17.19 -6.69
C ARG A 36 -1.00 18.06 -6.03
N ALA A 37 0.10 17.45 -5.59
CA ALA A 37 1.23 18.20 -5.04
C ALA A 37 1.94 19.08 -6.10
N GLY A 38 1.78 18.77 -7.39
CA GLY A 38 2.29 19.56 -8.51
C GLY A 38 1.27 19.64 -9.65
N LYS A 39 1.46 20.61 -10.55
CA LYS A 39 0.58 20.80 -11.71
C LYS A 39 0.61 19.56 -12.62
N ALA A 40 -0.56 19.18 -13.14
CA ALA A 40 -0.64 18.14 -14.14
C ALA A 40 0.04 18.60 -15.44
N PRO A 41 0.82 17.75 -16.13
CA PRO A 41 1.31 18.07 -17.46
C PRO A 41 0.17 18.44 -18.42
N PRO A 42 0.38 19.37 -19.36
CA PRO A 42 -0.61 19.70 -20.39
C PRO A 42 -1.09 18.46 -21.14
N GLY A 43 -2.40 18.37 -21.39
CA GLY A 43 -3.02 17.22 -22.07
C GLY A 43 -3.04 15.92 -21.27
N SER A 44 -2.59 15.92 -20.01
CA SER A 44 -2.60 14.73 -19.16
C SER A 44 -3.82 14.69 -18.22
N GLY A 45 -4.15 13.49 -17.75
CA GLY A 45 -5.26 13.27 -16.82
C GLY A 45 -6.43 12.59 -17.51
N VAL A 46 -7.58 12.67 -16.86
CA VAL A 46 -8.85 12.17 -17.40
C VAL A 46 -9.86 13.31 -17.42
N PRO A 47 -10.90 13.26 -18.27
CA PRO A 47 -11.90 14.30 -18.35
C PRO A 47 -12.58 14.57 -17.00
N VAL A 48 -12.95 15.83 -16.76
CA VAL A 48 -13.74 16.24 -15.58
C VAL A 48 -15.05 15.47 -15.56
N GLY A 49 -15.46 14.97 -14.39
CA GLY A 49 -16.62 14.09 -14.22
C GLY A 49 -16.28 12.60 -14.26
N THR A 50 -15.06 12.21 -14.64
CA THR A 50 -14.62 10.81 -14.53
C THR A 50 -14.56 10.38 -13.05
N ALA A 51 -15.24 9.29 -12.70
CA ALA A 51 -15.22 8.72 -11.36
C ALA A 51 -14.52 7.35 -11.35
N TYR A 52 -14.02 6.97 -10.18
CA TYR A 52 -13.34 5.70 -9.98
C TYR A 52 -13.84 5.01 -8.73
N HIS A 53 -14.03 3.70 -8.83
CA HIS A 53 -14.23 2.85 -7.67
C HIS A 53 -12.92 2.08 -7.42
N TRP A 54 -12.26 2.45 -6.32
CA TRP A 54 -11.06 1.78 -5.84
C TRP A 54 -11.39 1.01 -4.57
N TYR A 55 -10.88 -0.21 -4.45
CA TYR A 55 -10.81 -0.94 -3.20
C TYR A 55 -9.44 -0.72 -2.57
N ILE A 56 -9.38 -0.47 -1.27
CA ILE A 56 -8.13 -0.28 -0.53
C ILE A 56 -8.00 -1.43 0.47
N PHE A 57 -6.89 -2.15 0.41
CA PHE A 57 -6.49 -3.13 1.40
C PHE A 57 -5.23 -2.60 2.06
N ALA A 58 -5.34 -2.17 3.32
CA ALA A 58 -4.26 -1.49 4.00
C ALA A 58 -4.35 -1.68 5.51
N HIS A 59 -3.18 -1.65 6.14
CA HIS A 59 -3.07 -1.56 7.59
C HIS A 59 -3.08 -0.09 7.98
N GLN A 60 -3.82 0.23 9.06
CA GLN A 60 -3.74 1.52 9.73
C GLN A 60 -2.98 1.34 11.04
N ASN A 61 -1.91 2.11 11.21
CA ASN A 61 -1.14 2.15 12.44
C ASN A 61 -1.46 3.43 13.20
N VAL A 62 -1.89 3.28 14.44
CA VAL A 62 -2.32 4.38 15.31
C VAL A 62 -1.52 4.35 16.60
N ARG A 63 -1.02 5.51 17.05
CA ARG A 63 -0.31 5.63 18.33
C ARG A 63 -0.79 6.86 19.08
N LYS A 64 -1.24 6.67 20.32
CA LYS A 64 -1.60 7.77 21.22
C LYS A 64 -0.36 8.58 21.57
N LEU A 65 -0.44 9.89 21.44
CA LEU A 65 0.64 10.83 21.78
C LEU A 65 0.37 11.52 23.12
N ASN A 66 -0.88 11.93 23.35
CA ASN A 66 -1.34 12.54 24.59
C ASN A 66 -2.85 12.28 24.74
N ALA A 67 -3.56 13.05 25.57
CA ALA A 67 -4.99 12.87 25.83
C ALA A 67 -5.83 12.82 24.54
N ASP A 68 -5.54 13.72 23.60
CA ASP A 68 -6.41 14.04 22.45
C ASP A 68 -5.73 13.79 21.10
N ASP A 69 -4.40 13.64 21.07
CA ASP A 69 -3.63 13.47 19.85
C ASP A 69 -3.19 12.02 19.63
N TYR A 70 -3.36 11.57 18.38
CA TYR A 70 -2.92 10.27 17.91
C TYR A 70 -2.21 10.45 16.56
N THR A 71 -1.07 9.78 16.35
CA THR A 71 -0.56 9.61 14.98
C THR A 71 -1.40 8.58 14.26
N THR A 72 -1.64 8.80 12.97
CA THR A 72 -2.29 7.84 12.07
C THR A 72 -1.47 7.69 10.81
N SER A 73 -1.22 6.46 10.38
CA SER A 73 -0.59 6.16 9.09
C SER A 73 -1.26 4.96 8.45
N MET A 74 -1.27 4.92 7.12
CA MET A 74 -1.89 3.83 6.37
C MET A 74 -0.98 3.40 5.23
N THR A 75 -0.71 2.10 5.14
CA THR A 75 0.13 1.50 4.11
C THR A 75 -0.56 0.26 3.56
N GLY A 76 -0.54 0.11 2.23
CA GLY A 76 -1.14 -1.04 1.59
C GLY A 76 -1.33 -0.87 0.08
N LEU A 77 -2.31 -1.59 -0.44
CA LEU A 77 -2.61 -1.73 -1.85
C LEU A 77 -3.93 -1.04 -2.20
N LYS A 78 -4.01 -0.50 -3.41
CA LYS A 78 -5.24 0.08 -3.95
C LYS A 78 -5.54 -0.51 -5.32
N PHE A 79 -6.66 -1.22 -5.42
CA PHE A 79 -7.09 -1.97 -6.59
C PHE A 79 -8.26 -1.28 -7.31
N LYS A 80 -8.21 -1.18 -8.64
CA LYS A 80 -9.27 -0.54 -9.43
C LYS A 80 -10.37 -1.56 -9.72
N LEU A 81 -11.56 -1.38 -9.14
CA LEU A 81 -12.71 -2.23 -9.46
C LEU A 81 -13.43 -1.76 -10.72
N ALA A 82 -13.65 -0.44 -10.84
CA ALA A 82 -14.35 0.14 -11.99
C ALA A 82 -13.99 1.62 -12.18
N HIS A 83 -14.44 2.17 -13.31
CA HIS A 83 -14.50 3.62 -13.54
C HIS A 83 -15.81 3.98 -14.22
N LYS A 84 -16.25 5.23 -14.06
CA LYS A 84 -17.36 5.84 -14.79
C LYS A 84 -16.77 6.95 -15.63
N ARG A 85 -17.00 6.91 -16.95
CA ARG A 85 -16.53 7.98 -17.86
C ARG A 85 -17.33 9.25 -17.61
N ALA A 86 -16.74 10.40 -17.92
CA ALA A 86 -17.37 11.70 -17.70
C ALA A 86 -18.71 11.87 -18.41
N ASP A 87 -18.86 11.24 -19.58
CA ASP A 87 -20.02 11.29 -20.47
C ASP A 87 -20.98 10.11 -20.30
N SER A 88 -20.74 9.24 -19.30
CA SER A 88 -21.50 8.01 -19.13
C SER A 88 -22.19 7.97 -17.79
N GLU A 89 -23.45 7.53 -17.77
CA GLU A 89 -24.17 7.28 -16.51
C GLU A 89 -23.85 5.93 -15.87
N LYS A 90 -23.22 5.01 -16.61
CA LYS A 90 -22.95 3.64 -16.17
C LYS A 90 -21.48 3.46 -15.78
N TRP A 91 -21.25 2.62 -14.77
CA TRP A 91 -19.91 2.11 -14.47
C TRP A 91 -19.41 1.21 -15.61
N SER A 92 -18.09 1.15 -15.78
CA SER A 92 -17.43 0.36 -16.82
C SER A 92 -17.73 -1.14 -16.74
N VAL A 93 -18.17 -1.63 -15.58
CA VAL A 93 -18.62 -3.00 -15.32
C VAL A 93 -19.72 -2.99 -14.25
N SER A 94 -20.61 -3.99 -14.28
CA SER A 94 -21.70 -4.12 -13.30
C SER A 94 -21.17 -4.36 -11.88
N ALA A 95 -21.98 -4.05 -10.87
CA ALA A 95 -21.62 -4.32 -9.46
C ALA A 95 -21.33 -5.81 -9.20
N HIS A 96 -22.07 -6.72 -9.85
CA HIS A 96 -21.82 -8.16 -9.77
C HIS A 96 -20.42 -8.53 -10.28
N THR A 97 -20.02 -7.97 -11.42
CA THR A 97 -18.67 -8.19 -11.98
C THR A 97 -17.58 -7.56 -11.11
N GLN A 98 -17.82 -6.37 -10.56
CA GLN A 98 -16.90 -5.74 -9.59
C GLN A 98 -16.64 -6.64 -8.38
N ARG A 99 -17.70 -7.25 -7.83
CA ARG A 99 -17.58 -8.21 -6.73
C ARG A 99 -16.77 -9.44 -7.12
N LYS A 100 -16.99 -10.02 -8.31
CA LYS A 100 -16.19 -11.15 -8.81
C LYS A 100 -14.70 -10.80 -8.90
N HIS A 101 -14.36 -9.61 -9.42
CA HIS A 101 -12.97 -9.15 -9.46
C HIS A 101 -12.37 -8.96 -8.07
N LEU A 102 -13.15 -8.42 -7.12
CA LEU A 102 -12.70 -8.27 -5.74
C LEU A 102 -12.42 -9.63 -5.08
N VAL A 103 -13.31 -10.61 -5.25
CA VAL A 103 -13.10 -11.96 -4.71
C VAL A 103 -11.82 -12.57 -5.26
N ALA A 104 -11.61 -12.51 -6.58
CA ALA A 104 -10.38 -13.04 -7.19
C ALA A 104 -9.11 -12.34 -6.66
N PHE A 105 -9.17 -11.02 -6.47
CA PHE A 105 -8.07 -10.26 -5.87
C PHE A 105 -7.80 -10.68 -4.42
N LEU A 106 -8.84 -10.83 -3.60
CA LEU A 106 -8.70 -11.25 -2.21
C LEU A 106 -8.18 -12.70 -2.08
N GLN A 107 -8.59 -13.60 -2.98
CA GLN A 107 -8.07 -14.97 -3.02
C GLN A 107 -6.57 -15.00 -3.35
N GLU A 108 -6.11 -14.16 -4.28
CA GLU A 108 -4.67 -14.03 -4.55
C GLU A 108 -3.92 -13.44 -3.35
N LEU A 109 -4.52 -12.48 -2.63
CA LEU A 109 -3.94 -11.95 -1.39
C LEU A 109 -3.84 -13.01 -0.29
N ILE A 110 -4.87 -13.85 -0.12
CA ILE A 110 -4.83 -14.98 0.82
C ILE A 110 -3.66 -15.89 0.46
N LYS A 111 -3.55 -16.29 -0.82
CA LYS A 111 -2.44 -17.10 -1.30
C LYS A 111 -1.06 -16.46 -1.07
N GLN A 112 -0.97 -15.13 -1.16
CA GLN A 112 0.27 -14.40 -0.83
C GLN A 112 0.60 -14.46 0.67
N LEU A 113 -0.40 -14.28 1.54
CA LEU A 113 -0.23 -14.31 2.99
C LEU A 113 0.08 -15.72 3.52
N GLU A 114 -0.42 -16.75 2.84
CA GLU A 114 -0.15 -18.16 3.17
C GLU A 114 1.22 -18.65 2.64
N GLN A 115 1.93 -17.87 1.82
CA GLN A 115 3.28 -18.23 1.38
C GLN A 115 4.30 -18.00 2.48
N GLU A 116 5.30 -18.88 2.53
CA GLU A 116 6.44 -18.72 3.42
C GLU A 116 7.11 -17.36 3.16
N PRO A 117 7.16 -16.46 4.14
CA PRO A 117 7.75 -15.17 3.97
C PRO A 117 9.28 -15.27 3.89
N ILE A 118 9.91 -14.20 3.37
CA ILE A 118 11.36 -14.11 3.39
C ILE A 118 11.79 -13.68 4.80
N PRO A 119 12.57 -14.48 5.54
CA PRO A 119 13.09 -14.07 6.83
C PRO A 119 14.05 -12.89 6.65
N VAL A 120 13.87 -11.86 7.47
CA VAL A 120 14.71 -10.67 7.50
C VAL A 120 15.35 -10.56 8.87
N GLU A 121 16.67 -10.56 8.90
CA GLU A 121 17.45 -10.32 10.11
C GLU A 121 18.69 -9.48 9.80
N PHE A 122 18.91 -8.44 10.60
CA PHE A 122 20.08 -7.56 10.50
C PHE A 122 20.25 -6.71 11.76
N ASP A 123 21.48 -6.27 12.01
CA ASP A 123 21.79 -5.27 13.05
C ASP A 123 21.87 -3.87 12.42
N TYR A 124 21.26 -2.89 13.08
CA TYR A 124 21.33 -1.50 12.66
C TYR A 124 21.30 -0.55 13.86
N ASN A 125 22.27 0.36 13.93
CA ASN A 125 22.44 1.32 15.04
C ASN A 125 22.40 0.66 16.44
N GLY A 126 23.05 -0.49 16.59
CA GLY A 126 23.13 -1.21 17.87
C GLY A 126 21.85 -1.94 18.29
N LYS A 127 20.85 -2.03 17.39
CA LYS A 127 19.62 -2.80 17.59
C LYS A 127 19.51 -3.90 16.54
N THR A 128 19.19 -5.11 16.98
CA THR A 128 18.84 -6.22 16.09
C THR A 128 17.39 -6.07 15.63
N TYR A 129 17.16 -6.26 14.35
CA TYR A 129 15.84 -6.34 13.74
C TYR A 129 15.63 -7.74 13.21
N LYS A 130 14.51 -8.36 13.59
CA LYS A 130 14.07 -9.66 13.07
C LYS A 130 12.65 -9.54 12.56
N GLY A 131 12.32 -10.29 11.52
CA GLY A 131 10.95 -10.34 11.01
C GLY A 131 10.93 -10.93 9.62
N GLU A 132 10.04 -10.38 8.80
CA GLU A 132 9.64 -11.00 7.56
C GLU A 132 9.36 -9.98 6.46
N ALA A 133 9.64 -10.39 5.22
CA ALA A 133 9.25 -9.69 4.02
C ALA A 133 8.33 -10.58 3.19
N ILE A 134 7.06 -10.21 3.13
CA ILE A 134 5.99 -10.92 2.43
C ILE A 134 5.99 -10.48 0.96
N PRO A 135 6.27 -11.36 -0.01
CA PRO A 135 6.35 -10.96 -1.40
C PRO A 135 4.99 -10.57 -2.00
N ILE A 136 4.93 -9.45 -2.71
CA ILE A 136 3.76 -9.11 -3.53
C ILE A 136 3.89 -9.88 -4.85
N THR A 137 3.26 -11.06 -4.95
CA THR A 137 3.46 -12.04 -6.05
C THR A 137 3.30 -11.44 -7.45
N GLN A 138 2.39 -10.48 -7.60
CA GLN A 138 2.15 -9.75 -8.85
C GLN A 138 3.34 -8.90 -9.33
N THR A 139 4.38 -8.76 -8.50
CA THR A 139 5.59 -8.00 -8.81
C THR A 139 6.83 -8.88 -8.99
N CYS A 140 6.64 -10.20 -8.99
CA CYS A 140 7.71 -11.18 -9.16
C CYS A 140 7.97 -11.48 -10.63
N LEU A 141 9.25 -11.57 -10.96
CA LEU A 141 9.76 -12.03 -12.24
C LEU A 141 10.80 -13.10 -11.94
N ASP A 142 10.63 -14.29 -12.52
CA ASP A 142 11.54 -15.44 -12.34
C ASP A 142 11.83 -15.76 -10.86
N GLY A 143 10.80 -15.70 -10.02
CA GLY A 143 10.89 -15.99 -8.59
C GLY A 143 11.47 -14.86 -7.73
N VAL A 144 11.86 -13.72 -8.33
CA VAL A 144 12.38 -12.54 -7.62
C VAL A 144 11.36 -11.41 -7.63
N CYS A 145 10.93 -10.96 -6.45
CA CYS A 145 9.89 -9.95 -6.30
C CYS A 145 10.46 -8.55 -6.10
N THR A 146 9.94 -7.59 -6.86
CA THR A 146 10.41 -6.20 -6.79
C THR A 146 9.74 -5.38 -5.68
N LYS A 147 8.68 -5.93 -5.05
CA LYS A 147 8.02 -5.33 -3.89
C LYS A 147 7.65 -6.38 -2.85
N LEU A 148 7.85 -6.03 -1.59
CA LEU A 148 7.55 -6.88 -0.44
C LEU A 148 6.96 -6.01 0.67
N ASP A 149 5.97 -6.52 1.38
CA ASP A 149 5.50 -5.90 2.61
C ASP A 149 6.38 -6.37 3.77
N VAL A 150 6.89 -5.44 4.58
CA VAL A 150 7.92 -5.73 5.58
C VAL A 150 7.36 -5.54 6.98
N ILE A 151 7.55 -6.55 7.82
CA ILE A 151 7.24 -6.53 9.25
C ILE A 151 8.54 -6.79 9.99
N LEU A 152 8.90 -5.92 10.94
CA LEU A 152 10.12 -6.05 11.75
C LEU A 152 9.76 -5.87 13.22
N ASN A 153 10.19 -6.81 14.05
CA ASN A 153 9.90 -6.87 15.48
C ASN A 153 8.39 -6.70 15.74
N ASP A 154 7.58 -7.45 14.99
CA ASP A 154 6.10 -7.43 15.04
C ASP A 154 5.44 -6.10 14.65
N GLU A 155 6.21 -5.15 14.11
CA GLU A 155 5.70 -3.86 13.64
C GLU A 155 5.68 -3.76 12.10
N PRO A 156 4.54 -3.38 11.49
CA PRO A 156 4.48 -3.10 10.06
C PRO A 156 5.41 -1.94 9.69
N THR A 157 6.47 -2.25 8.95
CA THR A 157 7.45 -1.28 8.45
C THR A 157 7.00 -0.66 7.13
N GLY A 158 6.23 -1.43 6.34
CA GLY A 158 5.62 -1.02 5.08
C GLY A 158 6.27 -1.65 3.85
N ILE A 159 5.80 -1.22 2.67
CA ILE A 159 6.19 -1.86 1.41
C ILE A 159 7.56 -1.38 0.94
N ILE A 160 8.55 -2.27 0.99
CA ILE A 160 9.86 -2.08 0.37
C ILE A 160 9.78 -2.37 -1.12
N ARG A 161 10.50 -1.59 -1.92
CA ARG A 161 10.59 -1.77 -3.37
C ARG A 161 11.99 -1.58 -3.90
N TYR A 162 12.37 -2.44 -4.85
CA TYR A 162 13.60 -2.33 -5.59
C TYR A 162 13.41 -1.45 -6.82
N LEU A 163 14.14 -0.35 -6.90
CA LEU A 163 14.14 0.59 -8.02
C LEU A 163 15.53 0.61 -8.67
N LYS A 164 15.64 1.19 -9.87
CA LYS A 164 16.95 1.46 -10.51
C LYS A 164 17.90 2.28 -9.61
N SER A 165 17.33 3.12 -8.74
CA SER A 165 18.08 3.95 -7.78
C SER A 165 18.35 3.24 -6.44
N GLY A 166 18.03 1.95 -6.32
CA GLY A 166 18.15 1.18 -5.07
C GLY A 166 16.82 0.97 -4.34
N TRP A 167 16.92 0.49 -3.11
CA TRP A 167 15.78 0.16 -2.26
C TRP A 167 15.07 1.40 -1.71
N LYS A 168 13.74 1.32 -1.56
CA LYS A 168 12.92 2.41 -1.02
C LYS A 168 11.73 1.88 -0.23
N ILE A 169 11.43 2.51 0.90
CA ILE A 169 10.12 2.46 1.59
C ILE A 169 9.57 3.89 1.60
N ASP A 170 8.27 4.07 1.35
CA ASP A 170 7.65 5.40 1.45
C ASP A 170 7.49 5.80 2.91
N ASN A 171 7.67 7.09 3.23
CA ASN A 171 7.62 7.65 4.58
C ASN A 171 8.72 7.19 5.55
N THR A 172 9.72 6.43 5.08
CA THR A 172 10.93 6.09 5.85
C THR A 172 12.11 6.94 5.36
N PRO A 173 12.53 7.99 6.09
CA PRO A 173 13.60 8.88 5.65
C PRO A 173 15.00 8.26 5.81
N ASP A 174 15.16 7.29 6.72
CA ASP A 174 16.44 6.61 6.94
C ASP A 174 16.75 5.63 5.79
N LYS A 175 17.51 6.14 4.82
CA LYS A 175 17.93 5.35 3.64
C LYS A 175 18.86 4.20 4.00
N LYS A 176 19.70 4.33 5.04
CA LYS A 176 20.65 3.28 5.41
C LYS A 176 19.91 2.11 6.05
N PHE A 177 18.90 2.39 6.87
CA PHE A 177 18.00 1.37 7.39
C PHE A 177 17.28 0.62 6.27
N VAL A 178 16.66 1.33 5.32
CA VAL A 178 15.99 0.72 4.16
C VAL A 178 16.95 -0.15 3.34
N GLN A 179 18.21 0.30 3.18
CA GLN A 179 19.23 -0.46 2.46
C GLN A 179 19.61 -1.74 3.21
N ALA A 180 19.69 -1.72 4.54
CA ALA A 180 19.98 -2.91 5.35
C ALA A 180 18.89 -3.98 5.19
N ILE A 181 17.61 -3.58 5.23
CA ILE A 181 16.47 -4.47 4.92
C ILE A 181 16.63 -5.09 3.54
N GLY A 182 16.86 -4.25 2.53
CA GLY A 182 17.00 -4.71 1.14
C GLY A 182 18.20 -5.64 0.93
N GLN A 183 19.30 -5.45 1.67
CA GLN A 183 20.45 -6.36 1.64
C GLN A 183 20.13 -7.72 2.26
N SER A 184 19.42 -7.75 3.40
CA SER A 184 18.98 -9.00 4.04
C SER A 184 18.09 -9.81 3.09
N ILE A 185 17.13 -9.15 2.42
CA ILE A 185 16.26 -9.77 1.40
C ILE A 185 17.08 -10.29 0.21
N LEU A 186 18.02 -9.49 -0.31
CA LEU A 186 18.85 -9.90 -1.45
C LEU A 186 19.74 -11.09 -1.12
N GLN A 187 20.29 -11.14 0.09
CA GLN A 187 21.08 -12.28 0.56
C GLN A 187 20.25 -13.56 0.61
N TRP A 188 18.97 -13.49 0.98
CA TRP A 188 18.08 -14.64 0.92
C TRP A 188 17.86 -15.12 -0.52
N TYR A 189 17.54 -14.21 -1.45
CA TYR A 189 17.36 -14.57 -2.86
C TYR A 189 18.62 -15.22 -3.46
N ASN A 190 19.81 -14.75 -3.10
CA ASN A 190 21.07 -15.30 -3.61
C ASN A 190 21.43 -16.69 -3.06
N LYS A 191 20.79 -17.15 -1.97
CA LYS A 191 21.01 -18.48 -1.39
C LYS A 191 20.09 -19.56 -1.97
N LYS A 192 19.06 -19.14 -2.72
CA LYS A 192 18.06 -20.01 -3.35
C LYS A 192 18.46 -20.35 -4.78
#